data_AF-A0AAW3TGF2-F1
#
_entry.id   AF-A0AAW3TGF2-F1
#
_cell.length_a   1.000
_cell.length_b   1.000
_cell.length_c   1.000
_cell.angle_alpha   90.00
_cell.angle_beta   90.00
_cell.angle_gamma   90.00
#
_symmetry.space_group_name_H-M   'P 1'
#
loop_
_entity.id
_entity.type
_entity.pdbx_description
1 polymer ?
#
loop_
_entity_poly.entity_id
_entity_poly.type
_entity_poly.pdbx_seq_one_letter_code
_entity_poly.pdbx_strand_id
1 'polypeptide(L)'
;MALTQMQIIQSLGEAMSWLERELSWDVPATELRHLTGRIGELYAALITNGRMATEVNQAGYDVVSSSGERISVKTTAKMGSSGHISFNTNTLALVDRIIILRINTEEMQVETLLDSTAEQAKLLMNIGPTGKSAIAMSKLINIPVKPRVLLNVKEATWNNYKLVELESGTIEVFLNDELVTPSKRYLRDIAKELGVPILNGNGNPFNTRQLGSLLIKGVSE
;
A
#
# COMPACT_ATOMS: atom_id res chain seq x y z
N MET A 1 21.51 -7.37 -17.25
CA MET A 1 21.47 -5.89 -17.21
C MET A 1 20.48 -5.49 -16.14
N ALA A 2 20.79 -4.48 -15.31
CA ALA A 2 19.83 -3.95 -14.34
C ALA A 2 18.71 -3.17 -15.05
N LEU A 3 17.48 -3.25 -14.54
CA LEU A 3 16.34 -2.48 -15.07
C LEU A 3 16.59 -0.98 -14.90
N THR A 4 16.19 -0.18 -15.89
CA THR A 4 16.16 1.28 -15.77
C THR A 4 14.98 1.72 -14.88
N GLN A 5 15.01 2.96 -14.40
CA GLN A 5 13.90 3.54 -13.63
C GLN A 5 12.57 3.50 -14.42
N MET A 6 12.62 3.79 -15.72
CA MET A 6 11.43 3.70 -16.58
C MET A 6 10.88 2.26 -16.63
N GLN A 7 11.76 1.27 -16.75
CA GLN A 7 11.35 -0.14 -16.77
C GLN A 7 10.78 -0.58 -15.41
N ILE A 8 11.33 -0.11 -14.29
CA ILE A 8 10.78 -0.37 -12.95
C ILE A 8 9.36 0.19 -12.83
N ILE A 9 9.14 1.44 -13.27
CA ILE A 9 7.81 2.08 -13.25
C ILE A 9 6.81 1.29 -14.10
N GLN A 10 7.20 0.92 -15.32
CA GLN A 10 6.34 0.13 -16.21
C GLN A 10 6.02 -1.24 -15.62
N SER A 11 7.03 -1.98 -15.15
CA SER A 11 6.85 -3.30 -14.53
C SER A 11 6.01 -3.23 -13.26
N LEU A 12 6.13 -2.17 -12.46
CA LEU A 12 5.29 -1.97 -11.28
C LEU A 12 3.83 -1.75 -11.69
N GLY A 13 3.58 -0.91 -12.69
CA GLY A 13 2.24 -0.69 -13.24
C GLY A 13 1.60 -1.98 -13.76
N GLU A 14 2.35 -2.76 -14.55
CA GLU A 14 1.91 -4.07 -15.06
C GLU A 14 1.60 -5.05 -13.93
N ALA A 15 2.46 -5.14 -12.93
CA ALA A 15 2.26 -6.04 -11.79
C ALA A 15 1.03 -5.64 -10.96
N MET A 16 0.79 -4.35 -10.76
CA MET A 16 -0.41 -3.84 -10.09
C MET A 16 -1.68 -4.14 -10.90
N SER A 17 -1.65 -3.99 -12.23
CA SER A 17 -2.77 -4.36 -13.10
C SER A 17 -3.05 -5.87 -13.09
N TRP A 18 -2.02 -6.71 -13.01
CA TRP A 18 -2.21 -8.16 -12.84
C TRP A 18 -2.82 -8.49 -11.49
N LEU A 19 -2.35 -7.85 -10.42
CA LEU A 19 -2.92 -8.04 -9.09
C LEU A 19 -4.41 -7.67 -9.09
N GLU A 20 -4.79 -6.56 -9.72
CA GLU A 20 -6.19 -6.15 -9.84
C GLU A 20 -7.05 -7.21 -10.53
N ARG A 21 -6.55 -7.83 -11.61
CA ARG A 21 -7.27 -8.89 -12.33
C ARG A 21 -7.43 -10.14 -11.49
N GLU A 22 -6.38 -10.61 -10.83
CA GLU A 22 -6.46 -11.79 -9.96
C GLU A 22 -7.48 -11.57 -8.82
N LEU A 23 -7.48 -10.37 -8.23
CA LEU A 23 -8.46 -10.00 -7.20
C LEU A 23 -9.89 -9.92 -7.75
N SER A 24 -10.08 -9.50 -9.01
CA SER A 24 -11.40 -9.50 -9.66
C SER A 24 -11.97 -10.90 -9.89
N TRP A 25 -11.13 -11.92 -9.89
CA TRP A 25 -11.51 -13.33 -9.93
C TRP A 25 -11.63 -13.95 -8.53
N ASP A 26 -11.75 -13.12 -7.49
CA ASP A 26 -11.86 -13.50 -6.09
C ASP A 26 -10.66 -14.33 -5.56
N VAL A 27 -9.50 -14.26 -6.23
CA VAL A 27 -8.28 -14.93 -5.74
C VAL A 27 -7.79 -14.21 -4.48
N PRO A 28 -7.66 -14.91 -3.33
CA PRO A 28 -7.22 -14.26 -2.11
C PRO A 28 -5.79 -13.71 -2.25
N ALA A 29 -5.56 -12.47 -1.84
CA ALA A 29 -4.25 -11.82 -1.90
C ALA A 29 -3.14 -12.61 -1.17
N THR A 30 -3.50 -13.44 -0.19
CA THR A 30 -2.59 -14.33 0.54
C THR A 30 -2.03 -15.48 -0.30
N GLU A 31 -2.65 -15.80 -1.43
CA GLU A 31 -2.18 -16.79 -2.40
C GLU A 31 -1.26 -16.16 -3.45
N LEU A 32 -1.39 -14.84 -3.68
CA LEU A 32 -0.59 -14.06 -4.63
C LEU A 32 0.76 -13.58 -4.03
N ARG A 33 1.40 -14.40 -3.19
CA ARG A 33 2.61 -14.01 -2.43
C ARG A 33 3.77 -13.61 -3.31
N HIS A 34 3.96 -14.31 -4.44
CA HIS A 34 5.03 -14.01 -5.38
C HIS A 34 4.79 -12.67 -6.09
N LEU A 35 3.56 -12.42 -6.54
CA LEU A 35 3.19 -11.18 -7.20
C LEU A 35 3.27 -9.99 -6.24
N THR A 36 2.71 -10.13 -5.04
CA THR A 36 2.77 -9.09 -4.00
C THR A 36 4.20 -8.83 -3.52
N GLY A 37 5.02 -9.88 -3.38
CA GLY A 37 6.46 -9.76 -3.14
C GLY A 37 7.15 -8.92 -4.22
N ARG A 38 6.91 -9.26 -5.48
CA ARG A 38 7.48 -8.57 -6.65
C ARG A 38 7.07 -7.10 -6.73
N ILE A 39 5.80 -6.79 -6.49
CA ILE A 39 5.29 -5.41 -6.42
C ILE A 39 6.06 -4.63 -5.36
N GLY A 40 6.29 -5.21 -4.18
CA GLY A 40 7.04 -4.55 -3.13
C GLY A 40 8.50 -4.31 -3.48
N GLU A 41 9.18 -5.28 -4.12
CA GLU A 41 10.56 -5.11 -4.60
C GLU A 41 10.66 -3.96 -5.61
N LEU A 42 9.75 -3.92 -6.59
CA LEU A 42 9.70 -2.87 -7.61
C LEU A 42 9.40 -1.50 -7.00
N TYR A 43 8.46 -1.44 -6.05
CA TYR A 43 8.14 -0.21 -5.33
C TYR A 43 9.33 0.28 -4.49
N ALA A 44 9.98 -0.61 -3.75
CA ALA A 44 11.18 -0.28 -2.97
C ALA A 44 12.30 0.26 -3.87
N ALA A 45 12.56 -0.39 -5.01
CA ALA A 45 13.54 0.09 -5.98
C ALA A 45 13.19 1.48 -6.51
N LEU A 46 11.90 1.75 -6.77
CA LEU A 46 11.43 3.06 -7.20
C LEU A 46 11.67 4.15 -6.14
N ILE A 47 11.20 3.95 -4.91
CA ILE A 47 11.29 4.99 -3.85
C ILE A 47 12.72 5.27 -3.40
N THR A 48 13.63 4.31 -3.55
CA THR A 48 15.06 4.50 -3.22
C THR A 48 15.92 4.90 -4.42
N ASN A 49 15.30 5.21 -5.57
CA ASN A 49 15.99 5.43 -6.86
C ASN A 49 17.02 4.33 -7.16
N GLY A 50 16.73 3.12 -6.70
CA GLY A 50 17.62 1.97 -6.71
C GLY A 50 17.38 1.07 -7.90
N ARG A 51 17.95 -0.11 -7.81
CA ARG A 51 17.76 -1.21 -8.75
C ARG A 51 17.49 -2.48 -7.98
N MET A 52 16.75 -3.39 -8.57
CA MET A 52 16.68 -4.74 -8.03
C MET A 52 18.06 -5.40 -8.00
N ALA A 53 18.26 -6.34 -7.07
CA ALA A 53 19.45 -7.18 -7.02
C ALA A 53 19.71 -7.85 -8.38
N THR A 54 20.96 -7.84 -8.83
CA THR A 54 21.36 -8.26 -10.18
C THR A 54 21.43 -9.78 -10.33
N GLU A 55 21.56 -10.53 -9.23
CA GLU A 55 21.57 -12.00 -9.25
C GLU A 55 20.25 -12.55 -8.72
N VAL A 56 19.76 -13.59 -9.39
CA VAL A 56 18.60 -14.37 -8.95
C VAL A 56 19.02 -15.16 -7.71
N ASN A 57 18.29 -15.02 -6.59
CA ASN A 57 18.59 -15.62 -5.28
C ASN A 57 19.78 -15.01 -4.52
N GLN A 58 20.01 -13.70 -4.67
CA GLN A 58 20.95 -12.99 -3.81
C GLN A 58 20.62 -13.20 -2.32
N ALA A 59 21.63 -13.56 -1.53
CA ALA A 59 21.41 -13.86 -0.12
C ALA A 59 21.17 -12.58 0.70
N GLY A 60 19.92 -12.38 1.11
CA GLY A 60 19.55 -11.48 2.20
C GLY A 60 18.96 -10.13 1.82
N TYR A 61 19.18 -9.63 0.60
CA TYR A 61 18.64 -8.35 0.14
C TYR A 61 18.06 -8.46 -1.26
N ASP A 62 17.06 -7.62 -1.53
CA ASP A 62 16.22 -7.69 -2.74
C ASP A 62 16.50 -6.47 -3.66
N VAL A 63 16.89 -5.34 -3.08
CA VAL A 63 17.11 -4.05 -3.75
C VAL A 63 18.44 -3.45 -3.32
N VAL A 64 19.10 -2.74 -4.24
CA VAL A 64 20.24 -1.88 -3.95
C VAL A 64 19.86 -0.44 -4.27
N SER A 65 19.94 0.45 -3.28
CA SER A 65 19.60 1.87 -3.45
C SER A 65 20.58 2.60 -4.38
N SER A 66 20.26 3.83 -4.77
CA SER A 66 21.21 4.70 -5.50
C SER A 66 22.49 5.00 -4.71
N SER A 67 22.42 4.99 -3.37
CA SER A 67 23.56 5.13 -2.46
C SER A 67 24.34 3.83 -2.21
N GLY A 68 23.89 2.70 -2.77
CA GLY A 68 24.54 1.40 -2.63
C GLY A 68 24.10 0.58 -1.40
N GLU A 69 23.09 1.03 -0.66
CA GLU A 69 22.55 0.30 0.50
C GLU A 69 21.88 -0.99 0.04
N ARG A 70 22.14 -2.10 0.73
CA ARG A 70 21.45 -3.38 0.54
C ARG A 70 20.16 -3.38 1.33
N ILE A 71 19.04 -3.47 0.63
CA ILE A 71 17.71 -3.36 1.19
C ILE A 71 17.01 -4.71 1.17
N SER A 72 16.54 -5.17 2.33
CA SER A 72 15.59 -6.29 2.40
C SER A 72 14.17 -5.76 2.40
N VAL A 73 13.35 -6.30 1.50
CA VAL A 73 11.96 -5.91 1.30
C VAL A 73 11.05 -7.03 1.78
N LYS A 74 10.04 -6.68 2.57
CA LYS A 74 8.97 -7.60 2.94
C LYS A 74 7.62 -6.99 2.63
N THR A 75 6.82 -7.72 1.88
CA THR A 75 5.47 -7.28 1.50
C THR A 75 4.43 -8.13 2.19
N THR A 76 3.35 -7.50 2.65
CA THR A 76 2.17 -8.17 3.19
C THR A 76 0.90 -7.62 2.54
N ALA A 77 -0.07 -8.49 2.29
CA ALA A 77 -1.43 -8.09 1.91
C ALA A 77 -2.41 -8.17 3.10
N LYS A 78 -1.92 -8.47 4.32
CA LYS A 78 -2.77 -8.53 5.51
C LYS A 78 -3.08 -7.12 6.01
N MET A 79 -4.36 -6.80 6.13
CA MET A 79 -4.83 -5.48 6.59
C MET A 79 -4.87 -5.34 8.12
N GLY A 80 -5.05 -6.45 8.85
CA GLY A 80 -5.15 -6.44 10.31
C GLY A 80 -3.82 -6.34 11.06
N SER A 81 -3.89 -6.01 12.36
CA SER A 81 -2.75 -5.93 13.29
C SER A 81 -2.26 -7.29 13.80
N SER A 82 -2.95 -8.37 13.43
CA SER A 82 -2.59 -9.73 13.77
C SER A 82 -1.52 -10.30 12.83
N GLY A 83 -0.57 -11.05 13.38
CA GLY A 83 0.46 -11.76 12.62
C GLY A 83 1.85 -11.15 12.78
N HIS A 84 2.79 -11.66 12.00
CA HIS A 84 4.19 -11.30 12.09
C HIS A 84 4.86 -11.35 10.72
N ILE A 85 5.84 -10.47 10.51
CA ILE A 85 6.72 -10.47 9.36
C ILE A 85 8.02 -11.17 9.76
N SER A 86 8.33 -12.27 9.08
CA SER A 86 9.50 -13.10 9.38
C SER A 86 10.72 -12.71 8.55
N PHE A 87 11.88 -12.75 9.19
CA PHE A 87 13.20 -12.54 8.62
C PHE A 87 14.08 -13.75 8.92
N ASN A 88 14.94 -14.09 7.97
CA ASN A 88 15.99 -15.06 8.19
C ASN A 88 17.13 -14.38 8.95
N THR A 89 17.40 -14.81 10.19
CA THR A 89 18.41 -14.18 11.04
C THR A 89 19.81 -14.35 10.46
N ASN A 90 20.07 -15.45 9.73
CA ASN A 90 21.38 -15.75 9.15
C ASN A 90 21.78 -14.74 8.06
N THR A 91 20.80 -14.14 7.38
CA THR A 91 21.06 -13.19 6.29
C THR A 91 20.86 -11.74 6.73
N LEU A 92 20.36 -11.50 7.95
CA LEU A 92 20.03 -10.16 8.44
C LEU A 92 21.26 -9.28 8.68
N ALA A 93 22.45 -9.89 8.82
CA ALA A 93 23.72 -9.17 8.90
C ALA A 93 24.21 -8.63 7.54
N LEU A 94 23.63 -9.10 6.43
CA LEU A 94 24.01 -8.71 5.07
C LEU A 94 23.19 -7.52 4.54
N VAL A 95 22.34 -6.94 5.39
CA VAL A 95 21.34 -5.94 5.02
C VAL A 95 21.61 -4.67 5.79
N ASP A 96 21.57 -3.54 5.09
CA ASP A 96 21.82 -2.22 5.66
C ASP A 96 20.49 -1.54 6.07
N ARG A 97 19.42 -1.79 5.31
CA ARG A 97 18.10 -1.17 5.48
C ARG A 97 16.96 -2.18 5.28
N ILE A 98 15.88 -2.04 6.06
CA ILE A 98 14.70 -2.90 5.97
C ILE A 98 13.49 -2.04 5.62
N ILE A 99 12.80 -2.44 4.56
CA ILE A 99 11.55 -1.83 4.13
C ILE A 99 10.43 -2.88 4.24
N ILE A 100 9.38 -2.54 4.96
CA ILE A 100 8.17 -3.37 5.07
C ILE A 100 7.02 -2.61 4.44
N LEU A 101 6.37 -3.25 3.46
CA LEU A 101 5.29 -2.69 2.68
C LEU A 101 4.00 -3.46 2.90
N ARG A 102 2.87 -2.75 2.89
CA ARG A 102 1.53 -3.31 2.85
C ARG A 102 0.89 -3.00 1.51
N ILE A 103 0.33 -4.00 0.86
CA ILE A 103 -0.55 -3.79 -0.29
C ILE A 103 -1.98 -3.74 0.23
N ASN A 104 -2.57 -2.55 0.16
CA ASN A 104 -3.98 -2.32 0.42
C ASN A 104 -4.77 -2.70 -0.84
N THR A 105 -5.40 -3.87 -0.80
CA THR A 105 -6.13 -4.43 -1.94
C THR A 105 -7.48 -3.75 -2.18
N GLU A 106 -8.03 -3.04 -1.19
CA GLU A 106 -9.27 -2.30 -1.35
C GLU A 106 -9.06 -0.96 -2.07
N GLU A 107 -7.95 -0.31 -1.78
CA GLU A 107 -7.57 0.99 -2.34
C GLU A 107 -6.55 0.89 -3.47
N MET A 108 -6.10 -0.34 -3.79
CA MET A 108 -5.07 -0.67 -4.77
C MET A 108 -3.81 0.17 -4.63
N GLN A 109 -3.26 0.19 -3.41
CA GLN A 109 -2.12 1.03 -3.03
C GLN A 109 -1.04 0.27 -2.27
N VAL A 110 0.19 0.73 -2.41
CA VAL A 110 1.33 0.28 -1.62
C VAL A 110 1.59 1.30 -0.51
N GLU A 111 1.57 0.82 0.73
CA GLU A 111 1.77 1.61 1.94
C GLU A 111 3.07 1.19 2.63
N THR A 112 3.88 2.15 3.06
CA THR A 112 5.10 1.87 3.81
C THR A 112 4.78 1.70 5.30
N LEU A 113 4.95 0.49 5.82
CA LEU A 113 4.77 0.18 7.25
C LEU A 113 6.05 0.40 8.06
N LEU A 114 7.21 0.16 7.45
CA LEU A 114 8.51 0.41 8.06
C LEU A 114 9.50 0.78 6.97
N ASP A 115 10.31 1.79 7.24
CA ASP A 115 11.47 2.14 6.44
C ASP A 115 12.55 2.65 7.40
N SER A 116 13.52 1.79 7.70
CA SER A 116 14.52 2.06 8.74
C SER A 116 15.80 1.27 8.53
N THR A 117 16.87 1.64 9.24
CA THR A 117 18.12 0.86 9.24
C THR A 117 17.89 -0.55 9.78
N ALA A 118 18.72 -1.51 9.37
CA ALA A 118 18.63 -2.87 9.88
C ALA A 118 18.81 -2.93 11.41
N GLU A 119 19.59 -2.03 12.00
CA GLU A 119 19.78 -1.91 13.45
C GLU A 119 18.49 -1.49 14.15
N GLN A 120 17.81 -0.45 13.67
CA GLN A 120 16.55 0.02 14.24
C GLN A 120 15.44 -1.03 14.09
N ALA A 121 15.36 -1.68 12.94
CA ALA A 121 14.41 -2.75 12.71
C ALA A 121 14.63 -3.96 13.64
N LYS A 122 15.89 -4.30 13.94
CA LYS A 122 16.24 -5.37 14.90
C LYS A 122 15.71 -5.08 16.31
N LEU A 123 15.63 -3.82 16.74
CA LEU A 123 15.04 -3.46 18.04
C LEU A 123 13.54 -3.78 18.14
N LEU A 124 12.86 -3.84 16.99
CA LEU A 124 11.44 -4.21 16.91
C LEU A 124 11.23 -5.73 16.83
N MET A 125 12.28 -6.49 16.49
CA MET A 125 12.22 -7.94 16.29
C MET A 125 12.23 -8.69 17.62
N ASN A 126 11.42 -9.74 17.66
CA ASN A 126 11.58 -10.80 18.65
C ASN A 126 12.34 -11.95 17.99
N ILE A 127 13.36 -12.48 18.67
CA ILE A 127 14.12 -13.64 18.20
C ILE A 127 13.38 -14.90 18.62
N GLY A 128 12.91 -15.67 17.65
CA GLY A 128 12.31 -16.98 17.90
C GLY A 128 13.37 -18.06 18.18
N PRO A 129 12.98 -19.16 18.84
CA PRO A 129 13.91 -20.25 19.18
C PRO A 129 14.51 -20.98 17.96
N THR A 130 13.99 -20.77 16.75
CA THR A 130 14.37 -21.47 15.51
C THR A 130 15.25 -20.65 14.56
N GLY A 131 15.90 -19.59 15.06
CA GLY A 131 16.76 -18.73 14.22
C GLY A 131 15.97 -17.85 13.24
N LYS A 132 14.66 -17.70 13.42
CA LYS A 132 13.83 -16.73 12.70
C LYS A 132 13.57 -15.52 13.58
N SER A 133 13.87 -14.34 13.04
CA SER A 133 13.54 -13.07 13.68
C SER A 133 12.21 -12.58 13.14
N ALA A 134 11.33 -12.03 13.98
CA ALA A 134 10.01 -11.59 13.52
C ALA A 134 9.58 -10.26 14.13
N ILE A 135 8.94 -9.41 13.32
CA ILE A 135 8.29 -8.18 13.78
C ILE A 135 6.78 -8.42 13.82
N ALA A 136 6.15 -8.17 14.96
CA ALA A 136 4.69 -8.25 15.09
C ALA A 136 4.01 -7.12 14.31
N MET A 137 2.93 -7.42 13.60
CA MET A 137 2.16 -6.43 12.81
C MET A 137 1.65 -5.26 13.67
N SER A 138 1.33 -5.49 14.94
CA SER A 138 0.92 -4.44 15.88
C SER A 138 1.97 -3.34 16.09
N LYS A 139 3.26 -3.66 16.01
CA LYS A 139 4.36 -2.68 16.11
C LYS A 139 4.51 -1.82 14.84
N LEU A 140 3.92 -2.25 13.73
CA LEU A 140 4.05 -1.62 12.41
C LEU A 140 2.87 -0.71 12.07
N ILE A 141 1.67 -1.06 12.54
CA ILE A 141 0.43 -0.32 12.21
C ILE A 141 0.20 0.88 13.14
N ASN A 142 0.77 0.85 14.35
CA ASN A 142 0.57 1.88 15.37
C ASN A 142 1.69 2.94 15.41
N ILE A 143 2.39 3.18 14.31
CA ILE A 143 3.29 4.34 14.25
C ILE A 143 2.38 5.57 14.10
N PRO A 144 2.33 6.49 15.09
CA PRO A 144 1.50 7.68 14.98
C PRO A 144 2.01 8.50 13.81
N VAL A 145 1.29 8.45 12.69
CA VAL A 145 1.51 9.34 11.56
C VAL A 145 1.31 10.74 12.12
N LYS A 146 2.37 11.56 12.13
CA LYS A 146 2.21 12.99 12.45
C LYS A 146 1.09 13.52 11.54
N PRO A 147 0.01 14.10 12.09
CA PRO A 147 -1.08 14.59 11.27
C PRO A 147 -0.50 15.64 10.32
N ARG A 148 -0.41 15.28 9.04
CA ARG A 148 -0.15 16.25 7.98
C ARG A 148 -1.46 17.00 7.80
N VAL A 149 -1.40 18.32 7.91
CA VAL A 149 -2.53 19.18 7.53
C VAL A 149 -2.60 19.13 6.00
N LEU A 150 -3.42 18.24 5.47
CA LEU A 150 -3.68 18.13 4.04
C LEU A 150 -4.73 19.18 3.68
N LEU A 151 -4.53 19.89 2.58
CA LEU A 151 -5.49 20.90 2.11
C LEU A 151 -6.65 20.23 1.36
N ASN A 152 -7.84 20.81 1.51
CA ASN A 152 -9.02 20.46 0.71
C ASN A 152 -8.81 20.98 -0.72
N VAL A 153 -8.82 20.09 -1.70
CA VAL A 153 -8.68 20.44 -3.12
C VAL A 153 -10.04 20.59 -3.78
N LYS A 154 -10.99 19.73 -3.44
CA LYS A 154 -12.38 19.80 -3.92
C LYS A 154 -13.33 19.42 -2.80
N GLU A 155 -14.50 20.04 -2.80
CA GLU A 155 -15.58 19.69 -1.91
C GLU A 155 -16.92 19.72 -2.64
N ALA A 156 -17.83 18.85 -2.24
CA ALA A 156 -19.21 18.84 -2.70
C ALA A 156 -20.13 18.54 -1.51
N THR A 157 -21.28 19.18 -1.46
CA THR A 157 -22.29 18.94 -0.43
C THR A 157 -23.53 18.36 -1.09
N TRP A 158 -24.02 17.25 -0.55
CA TRP A 158 -25.23 16.60 -1.01
C TRP A 158 -26.06 16.16 0.20
N ASN A 159 -27.27 16.70 0.33
CA ASN A 159 -28.10 16.55 1.52
C ASN A 159 -27.32 16.92 2.80
N ASN A 160 -27.21 15.99 3.75
CA ASN A 160 -26.45 16.12 4.98
C ASN A 160 -25.03 15.55 4.89
N TYR A 161 -24.59 15.17 3.68
CA TYR A 161 -23.24 14.70 3.41
C TYR A 161 -22.37 15.82 2.84
N LYS A 162 -21.17 15.96 3.37
CA LYS A 162 -20.10 16.74 2.77
C LYS A 162 -18.96 15.81 2.37
N LEU A 163 -18.63 15.83 1.08
CA LEU A 163 -17.55 15.06 0.47
C LEU A 163 -16.35 15.99 0.29
N VAL A 164 -15.18 15.57 0.76
CA VAL A 164 -13.94 16.35 0.66
C VAL A 164 -12.85 15.49 0.04
N GLU A 165 -12.27 15.97 -1.05
CA GLU A 165 -11.05 15.42 -1.65
C GLU A 165 -9.84 16.22 -1.15
N LEU A 166 -8.95 15.53 -0.41
CA LEU A 166 -7.69 16.08 0.07
C LEU A 166 -6.63 16.08 -1.04
N GLU A 167 -5.53 16.82 -0.84
CA GLU A 167 -4.40 16.86 -1.79
C GLU A 167 -3.79 15.50 -2.13
N SER A 168 -3.91 14.52 -1.23
CA SER A 168 -3.46 13.14 -1.46
C SER A 168 -4.42 12.32 -2.32
N GLY A 169 -5.54 12.90 -2.76
CA GLY A 169 -6.68 12.20 -3.38
C GLY A 169 -7.50 11.39 -2.38
N THR A 170 -7.22 11.47 -1.08
CA THR A 170 -8.02 10.82 -0.04
C THR A 170 -9.40 11.47 0.02
N ILE A 171 -10.44 10.65 0.16
CA ILE A 171 -11.83 11.11 0.26
C ILE A 171 -12.30 10.97 1.70
N GLU A 172 -12.62 12.12 2.29
CA GLU A 172 -13.29 12.22 3.58
C GLU A 172 -14.79 12.46 3.35
N VAL A 173 -15.60 11.80 4.16
CA VAL A 173 -17.06 11.96 4.14
C VAL A 173 -17.48 12.45 5.51
N PHE A 174 -18.20 13.55 5.53
CA PHE A 174 -18.80 14.12 6.74
C PHE A 174 -20.31 13.94 6.65
N LEU A 175 -20.92 13.48 7.72
CA LEU A 175 -22.37 13.37 7.88
C LEU A 175 -22.78 14.31 9.02
N ASN A 176 -23.58 15.34 8.73
CA ASN A 176 -23.89 16.40 9.70
C ASN A 176 -22.62 17.00 10.35
N ASP A 177 -21.62 17.33 9.54
CA ASP A 177 -20.30 17.85 9.96
C ASP A 177 -19.42 16.90 10.80
N GLU A 178 -19.84 15.65 11.02
CA GLU A 178 -19.02 14.63 11.68
C GLU A 178 -18.32 13.73 10.66
N LEU A 179 -17.00 13.57 10.77
CA LEU A 179 -16.23 12.67 9.93
C LEU A 179 -16.66 11.22 10.16
N VAL A 180 -17.17 10.57 9.11
CA VAL A 180 -17.60 9.17 9.18
C VAL A 180 -16.58 8.23 8.56
N THR A 181 -16.32 7.11 9.23
CA THR A 181 -15.39 6.08 8.76
C THR A 181 -16.03 4.68 8.86
N PRO A 182 -15.83 3.80 7.87
CA PRO A 182 -15.11 4.02 6.61
C PRO A 182 -15.94 4.81 5.57
N SER A 183 -15.30 5.77 4.90
CA SER A 183 -15.92 6.64 3.87
C SER A 183 -16.65 5.85 2.77
N LYS A 184 -16.07 4.73 2.31
CA LYS A 184 -16.56 3.93 1.17
C LYS A 184 -18.02 3.46 1.30
N ARG A 185 -18.47 3.17 2.52
CA ARG A 185 -19.86 2.74 2.77
C ARG A 185 -20.83 3.86 2.40
N TYR A 186 -20.60 5.05 2.95
CA TYR A 186 -21.45 6.22 2.73
C TYR A 186 -21.42 6.68 1.27
N LEU A 187 -20.24 6.63 0.61
CA LEU A 187 -20.15 6.91 -0.82
C LEU A 187 -21.03 5.97 -1.67
N ARG A 188 -21.15 4.69 -1.31
CA ARG A 188 -22.02 3.74 -2.03
C ARG A 188 -23.50 4.06 -1.83
N ASP A 189 -23.88 4.48 -0.63
CA ASP A 189 -25.26 4.86 -0.33
C ASP A 189 -25.65 6.10 -1.17
N ILE A 190 -24.79 7.12 -1.19
CA ILE A 190 -24.95 8.33 -2.02
C ILE A 190 -25.03 7.97 -3.51
N ALA A 191 -24.12 7.12 -4.01
CA ALA A 191 -24.11 6.71 -5.41
C ALA A 191 -25.39 5.99 -5.83
N LYS A 192 -25.94 5.15 -4.95
CA LYS A 192 -27.19 4.43 -5.19
C LYS A 192 -28.38 5.40 -5.31
N GLU A 193 -28.44 6.41 -4.46
CA GLU A 193 -29.50 7.42 -4.50
C GLU A 193 -29.41 8.33 -5.73
N LEU A 194 -28.18 8.66 -6.16
CA LEU A 194 -27.92 9.47 -7.35
C LEU A 194 -27.97 8.67 -8.68
N GLY A 195 -28.12 7.34 -8.61
CA GLY A 195 -28.08 6.48 -9.81
C GLY A 195 -26.70 6.42 -10.49
N VAL A 196 -25.63 6.72 -9.76
CA VAL A 196 -24.26 6.70 -10.26
C VAL A 196 -23.72 5.25 -10.25
N PRO A 197 -23.08 4.76 -11.33
CA PRO A 197 -22.49 3.43 -11.35
C PRO A 197 -21.44 3.24 -10.25
N ILE A 198 -21.45 2.06 -9.61
CA ILE A 198 -20.46 1.66 -8.61
C ILE A 198 -19.32 0.81 -9.18
N LEU A 199 -19.35 0.53 -10.48
CA LEU A 199 -18.37 -0.28 -11.19
C LEU A 199 -17.60 0.60 -12.19
N ASN A 200 -16.30 0.31 -12.34
CA ASN A 200 -15.44 0.95 -13.32
C ASN A 200 -15.59 0.34 -14.72
N GLY A 201 -14.89 0.89 -15.72
CA GLY A 201 -14.95 0.44 -17.11
C GLY A 201 -14.48 -1.02 -17.34
N ASN A 202 -13.78 -1.61 -16.37
CA ASN A 202 -13.35 -3.01 -16.40
C ASN A 202 -14.34 -3.94 -15.68
N GLY A 203 -15.44 -3.42 -15.12
CA GLY A 203 -16.43 -4.18 -14.35
C GLY A 203 -16.09 -4.36 -12.86
N ASN A 204 -14.96 -3.82 -12.39
CA ASN A 204 -14.56 -3.91 -10.98
C ASN A 204 -15.24 -2.81 -10.15
N PRO A 205 -15.58 -3.05 -8.86
CA PRO A 205 -16.09 -2.00 -7.98
C PRO A 205 -15.11 -0.84 -7.83
N PHE A 206 -15.60 0.40 -7.87
CA PHE A 206 -14.78 1.57 -7.59
C PHE A 206 -14.15 1.52 -6.18
N ASN A 207 -12.89 1.94 -6.07
CA ASN A 207 -12.27 2.23 -4.77
C ASN A 207 -12.79 3.55 -4.19
N THR A 208 -12.42 3.85 -2.95
CA THR A 208 -12.95 5.04 -2.23
C THR A 208 -12.62 6.33 -2.99
N ARG A 209 -11.41 6.43 -3.55
CA ARG A 209 -10.98 7.61 -4.33
C ARG A 209 -11.77 7.78 -5.61
N GLN A 210 -11.85 6.72 -6.42
CA GLN A 210 -12.55 6.75 -7.71
C GLN A 210 -14.03 7.10 -7.52
N LEU A 211 -14.70 6.45 -6.57
CA LEU A 211 -16.12 6.71 -6.30
C LEU A 211 -16.32 8.12 -5.75
N GLY A 212 -15.47 8.57 -4.82
CA GLY A 212 -15.57 9.90 -4.24
C GLY A 212 -15.34 11.01 -5.27
N SER A 213 -14.29 10.93 -6.09
CA SER A 213 -14.05 11.92 -7.15
C SER A 213 -15.18 11.95 -8.18
N LEU A 214 -15.76 10.80 -8.53
CA LEU A 214 -16.91 10.71 -9.43
C LEU A 214 -18.14 11.42 -8.85
N LEU A 215 -18.44 11.18 -7.57
CA LEU A 215 -19.57 11.79 -6.86
C LEU A 215 -19.37 13.29 -6.64
N ILE A 216 -18.18 13.73 -6.24
CA ILE A 216 -17.87 15.16 -6.09
C ILE A 216 -18.12 15.88 -7.41
N LYS A 217 -17.68 15.29 -8.54
CA LYS A 217 -17.95 15.87 -9.85
C LYS A 217 -19.45 15.90 -10.18
N GLY A 218 -20.16 14.79 -9.96
CA GLY A 218 -21.58 14.69 -10.31
C GLY A 218 -22.53 15.49 -9.41
N VAL A 219 -22.12 15.86 -8.21
CA VAL A 219 -22.89 16.71 -7.28
C VAL A 219 -22.58 18.21 -7.49
N SER A 220 -21.40 18.53 -8.02
CA SER A 220 -20.99 19.92 -8.27
C SER A 220 -21.45 20.48 -9.63
N GLU A 221 -21.98 19.63 -10.50
CA GLU A 221 -22.63 19.98 -11.79
C GLU A 221 -24.16 20.12 -11.60
#